data_AF-A0A968U366-F1
#
_entry.id   AF-A0A968U366-F1
#
_cell.length_a   1.000
_cell.length_b   1.000
_cell.length_c   1.000
_cell.angle_alpha   90.00
_cell.angle_beta   90.00
_cell.angle_gamma   90.00
#
_symmetry.space_group_name_H-M   'P 1'
#
loop_
_entity.id
_entity.type
_entity.pdbx_description
1 polymer ?
#
loop_
_entity_poly.entity_id
_entity_poly.type
_entity_poly.pdbx_seq_one_letter_code
_entity_poly.pdbx_strand_id
1 'polypeptide(L)'
;MTLDILQGNLQPTVISPASSIHTRFLRDEWRTRTGEDILLEGNNVPPLVITPLVVVAWEERANALWPDGINPDTFWDDIHAALVDPQGWAAYGHPEWGFIKFGHTRPIQSNSGIQTIVLLAYAFHDKVRNLETADILDPQFQEWLVEIENGVLEFGDSTGTYMNEMVLFGPSKYDFIVVYENLAIENFDEAAGRWGSLRVFYPPANILSDHPYAILNAEWVTEDQRAAAALFRDFLLSEEVQHLALVEHGFRPGNVAVPININGNPFEEYQDAGIQLDIVQSVEAPPAEVLNELIELWRRRINR
;
A
#
# COMPACT_ATOMS: atom_id res chain seq x y z
N MET A 1 -8.53 -10.46 12.18
CA MET A 1 -7.67 -9.95 13.28
C MET A 1 -8.41 -8.94 14.15
N THR A 2 -8.62 -7.67 13.74
CA THR A 2 -9.20 -6.64 14.63
C THR A 2 -10.55 -7.03 15.22
N LEU A 3 -11.47 -7.52 14.40
CA LEU A 3 -12.77 -8.01 14.87
C LEU A 3 -12.63 -9.18 15.86
N ASP A 4 -11.69 -10.10 15.63
CA ASP A 4 -11.46 -11.25 16.50
C ASP A 4 -10.94 -10.82 17.88
N ILE A 5 -10.08 -9.79 17.93
CA ILE A 5 -9.62 -9.18 19.19
C ILE A 5 -10.79 -8.51 19.91
N LEU A 6 -11.57 -7.71 19.18
CA LEU A 6 -12.73 -6.99 19.73
C LEU A 6 -13.84 -7.93 20.23
N GLN A 7 -13.91 -9.16 19.71
CA GLN A 7 -14.86 -10.20 20.13
C GLN A 7 -14.27 -11.14 21.21
N GLY A 8 -12.99 -11.00 21.55
CA GLY A 8 -12.31 -11.89 22.49
C GLY A 8 -11.94 -13.26 21.93
N ASN A 9 -12.11 -13.48 20.62
CA ASN A 9 -11.70 -14.71 19.93
C ASN A 9 -10.17 -14.79 19.76
N LEU A 10 -9.49 -13.64 19.77
CA LEU A 10 -8.04 -13.52 19.72
C LEU A 10 -7.54 -12.68 20.89
N GLN A 11 -6.56 -13.19 21.64
CA GLN A 11 -5.98 -12.52 22.80
C GLN A 11 -4.45 -12.42 22.66
N PRO A 12 -3.94 -11.63 21.70
CA PRO A 12 -2.50 -11.55 21.46
C PRO A 12 -1.80 -10.63 22.46
N THR A 13 -0.51 -10.86 22.70
CA THR A 13 0.37 -9.90 23.39
C THR A 13 0.70 -8.70 22.51
N VAL A 14 0.90 -8.94 21.21
CA VAL A 14 1.32 -7.95 20.21
C VAL A 14 0.48 -8.12 18.96
N ILE A 15 0.20 -7.01 18.29
CA ILE A 15 -0.22 -7.02 16.89
C ILE A 15 0.81 -6.28 16.03
N SER A 16 1.04 -6.80 14.82
CA SER A 16 1.87 -6.14 13.80
C SER A 16 1.16 -6.17 12.46
N PRO A 17 0.13 -5.31 12.25
CA PRO A 17 -0.52 -5.18 10.95
C PRO A 17 0.42 -4.49 9.94
N ALA A 18 0.05 -4.48 8.66
CA ALA A 18 0.83 -3.78 7.63
C ALA A 18 0.87 -2.25 7.85
N SER A 19 -0.20 -1.66 8.40
CA SER A 19 -0.28 -0.21 8.62
C SER A 19 -0.91 0.15 9.96
N SER A 20 -0.49 1.28 10.50
CA SER A 20 -1.08 1.98 11.65
C SER A 20 -2.54 2.40 11.44
N ILE A 21 -3.08 2.32 10.22
CA ILE A 21 -4.53 2.39 10.00
C ILE A 21 -5.26 1.35 10.86
N HIS A 22 -4.74 0.12 10.93
CA HIS A 22 -5.39 -0.96 11.67
C HIS A 22 -5.24 -0.84 13.18
N THR A 23 -4.11 -0.32 13.68
CA THR A 23 -3.89 -0.10 15.11
C THR A 23 -4.77 1.04 15.62
N ARG A 24 -4.89 2.14 14.86
CA ARG A 24 -5.85 3.22 15.14
C ARG A 24 -7.28 2.72 15.17
N PHE A 25 -7.70 1.97 14.15
CA PHE A 25 -9.05 1.40 14.13
C PHE A 25 -9.35 0.49 15.33
N LEU A 26 -8.44 -0.42 15.68
CA LEU A 26 -8.59 -1.26 16.87
C LEU A 26 -8.70 -0.43 18.14
N ARG A 27 -7.85 0.59 18.29
CA ARG A 27 -7.81 1.45 19.47
C ARG A 27 -9.11 2.25 19.64
N ASP A 28 -9.62 2.83 18.57
CA ASP A 28 -10.84 3.64 18.58
C ASP A 28 -12.07 2.78 18.90
N GLU A 29 -12.19 1.61 18.26
CA GLU A 29 -13.24 0.63 18.56
C GLU A 29 -13.17 0.13 20.00
N TRP A 30 -11.96 -0.16 20.49
CA TRP A 30 -11.77 -0.63 21.87
C TRP A 30 -12.19 0.43 22.88
N ARG A 31 -11.72 1.67 22.72
CA ARG A 31 -12.10 2.81 23.58
C ARG A 31 -13.60 3.05 23.60
N THR A 32 -14.25 2.92 22.44
CA THR A 32 -15.71 3.06 22.33
C THR A 32 -16.44 2.00 23.14
N ARG A 33 -15.91 0.77 23.22
CA ARG A 33 -16.53 -0.36 23.93
C ARG A 33 -16.21 -0.41 25.41
N THR A 34 -14.99 -0.09 25.81
CA THR A 34 -14.47 -0.34 27.17
C THR A 34 -14.15 0.93 27.95
N GLY A 35 -13.94 2.06 27.26
CA GLY A 35 -13.43 3.29 27.85
C GLY A 35 -11.91 3.29 28.11
N GLU A 36 -11.21 2.21 27.77
CA GLU A 36 -9.78 2.03 28.03
C GLU A 36 -8.94 2.06 26.73
N ASP A 37 -7.62 2.17 26.87
CA ASP A 37 -6.70 2.09 25.74
C ASP A 37 -6.07 0.69 25.64
N ILE A 38 -6.33 -0.02 24.55
CA ILE A 38 -5.77 -1.34 24.29
C ILE A 38 -4.31 -1.29 23.83
N LEU A 39 -3.80 -0.14 23.37
CA LEU A 39 -2.41 -0.02 22.96
C LEU A 39 -1.58 0.53 24.12
N LEU A 40 -0.54 -0.20 24.52
CA LEU A 40 0.33 0.18 25.64
C LEU A 40 0.96 1.57 25.44
N GLU A 41 1.30 1.90 24.20
CA GLU A 41 2.00 3.14 23.82
C GLU A 41 1.04 4.18 23.22
N GLY A 42 -0.27 3.93 23.25
CA GLY A 42 -1.28 4.79 22.65
C GLY A 42 -1.05 5.00 21.15
N ASN A 43 -0.82 6.25 20.74
CA ASN A 43 -0.54 6.61 19.34
C ASN A 43 0.94 6.51 18.96
N ASN A 44 1.84 6.30 19.92
CA ASN A 44 3.29 6.34 19.70
C ASN A 44 3.85 4.94 19.39
N VAL A 45 3.13 4.14 18.62
CA VAL A 45 3.60 2.81 18.21
C VAL A 45 4.69 3.00 17.14
N PRO A 46 5.93 2.55 17.39
CA PRO A 46 7.01 2.75 16.42
C PRO A 46 6.82 1.85 15.18
N PRO A 47 7.19 2.34 13.99
CA PRO A 47 7.25 1.50 12.79
C PRO A 47 8.42 0.54 12.90
N LEU A 48 8.24 -0.73 12.50
CA LEU A 48 9.37 -1.65 12.37
C LEU A 48 10.13 -1.42 11.08
N VAL A 49 9.39 -1.24 10.00
CA VAL A 49 9.87 -1.04 8.64
C VAL A 49 8.82 -0.24 7.88
N ILE A 50 9.24 0.51 6.87
CA ILE A 50 8.35 1.34 6.07
C ILE A 50 8.42 0.87 4.62
N THR A 51 7.27 0.78 3.97
CA THR A 51 7.16 0.58 2.53
C THR A 51 5.96 1.36 1.99
N PRO A 52 6.17 2.36 1.11
CA PRO A 52 5.07 3.06 0.45
C PRO A 52 4.38 2.16 -0.58
N LEU A 53 3.21 2.60 -1.04
CA LEU A 53 2.63 2.04 -2.26
C LEU A 53 3.33 2.61 -3.50
N VAL A 54 3.49 1.76 -4.51
CA VAL A 54 4.00 2.13 -5.82
C VAL A 54 3.14 1.51 -6.91
N VAL A 55 3.11 2.15 -8.08
CA VAL A 55 2.62 1.56 -9.31
C VAL A 55 3.81 0.89 -10.00
N VAL A 56 3.75 -0.42 -10.17
CA VAL A 56 4.72 -1.18 -10.97
C VAL A 56 4.13 -1.38 -12.36
N ALA A 57 4.93 -1.15 -13.40
CA ALA A 57 4.52 -1.35 -14.78
C ALA A 57 5.63 -1.99 -15.61
N TRP A 58 5.27 -2.61 -16.73
CA TRP A 58 6.24 -2.93 -17.78
C TRP A 58 6.74 -1.63 -18.43
N GLU A 59 8.05 -1.50 -18.61
CA GLU A 59 8.67 -0.28 -19.14
C GLU A 59 8.05 0.17 -20.47
N GLU A 60 7.82 -0.75 -21.38
CA GLU A 60 7.17 -0.48 -22.68
C GLU A 60 5.74 0.05 -22.56
N ARG A 61 4.99 -0.40 -21.55
CA ARG A 61 3.62 0.07 -21.27
C ARG A 61 3.64 1.47 -20.68
N ALA A 62 4.53 1.71 -19.72
CA ALA A 62 4.70 3.02 -19.11
C ALA A 62 5.16 4.08 -20.13
N ASN A 63 6.10 3.74 -21.02
CA ASN A 63 6.57 4.66 -22.06
C ASN A 63 5.48 5.00 -23.09
N ALA A 64 4.56 4.09 -23.37
CA ALA A 64 3.42 4.35 -24.25
C ALA A 64 2.35 5.23 -23.59
N LEU A 65 2.11 5.05 -22.27
CA LEU A 65 1.17 5.87 -21.51
C LEU A 65 1.71 7.28 -21.22
N TRP A 66 2.99 7.39 -20.88
CA TRP A 66 3.66 8.64 -20.51
C TRP A 66 4.91 8.91 -21.39
N PRO A 67 4.75 9.15 -22.69
CA PRO A 67 5.88 9.31 -23.63
C PRO A 67 6.72 10.57 -23.34
N ASP A 68 6.10 11.61 -22.79
CA ASP A 68 6.74 12.88 -22.42
C ASP A 68 7.11 12.95 -20.93
N GLY A 69 7.00 11.82 -20.22
CA GLY A 69 7.15 11.73 -18.77
C GLY A 69 5.84 11.93 -18.01
N ILE A 70 5.90 11.75 -16.69
CA ILE A 70 4.74 11.81 -15.80
C ILE A 70 4.52 13.26 -15.36
N ASN A 71 3.28 13.73 -15.50
CA ASN A 71 2.81 14.90 -14.79
C ASN A 71 2.20 14.49 -13.44
N PRO A 72 2.75 14.94 -12.29
CA PRO A 72 2.20 14.60 -10.98
C PRO A 72 0.73 14.97 -10.82
N ASP A 73 0.27 16.05 -11.44
CA ASP A 73 -1.11 16.54 -11.28
C ASP A 73 -2.15 15.66 -11.99
N THR A 74 -1.72 14.87 -12.99
CA THR A 74 -2.61 14.00 -13.78
C THR A 74 -2.30 12.52 -13.60
N PHE A 75 -1.42 12.15 -12.66
CA PHE A 75 -0.91 10.77 -12.52
C PHE A 75 -2.01 9.70 -12.49
N TRP A 76 -3.05 9.89 -11.66
CA TRP A 76 -4.16 8.94 -11.56
C TRP A 76 -5.20 9.13 -12.67
N ASP A 77 -5.37 10.35 -13.17
CA ASP A 77 -6.27 10.65 -14.28
C ASP A 77 -5.78 10.05 -15.59
N ASP A 78 -4.48 10.01 -15.83
CA ASP A 78 -3.87 9.36 -16.99
C ASP A 78 -4.18 7.85 -16.97
N ILE A 79 -4.04 7.21 -15.79
CA ILE A 79 -4.38 5.79 -15.61
C ILE A 79 -5.89 5.58 -15.79
N HIS A 80 -6.74 6.42 -15.20
CA HIS A 80 -8.20 6.38 -15.36
C HIS A 80 -8.59 6.47 -16.83
N ALA A 81 -8.13 7.52 -17.52
CA ALA A 81 -8.45 7.81 -18.91
C ALA A 81 -8.06 6.63 -19.82
N ALA A 82 -6.90 6.02 -19.56
CA ALA A 82 -6.43 4.87 -20.30
C ALA A 82 -7.28 3.61 -20.04
N LEU A 83 -7.79 3.42 -18.82
CA LEU A 83 -8.64 2.29 -18.46
C LEU A 83 -10.06 2.38 -19.04
N VAL A 84 -10.62 3.59 -19.12
CA VAL A 84 -11.98 3.80 -19.62
C VAL A 84 -12.05 3.93 -21.15
N ASP A 85 -10.91 4.08 -21.84
CA ASP A 85 -10.88 4.15 -23.29
C ASP A 85 -11.26 2.80 -23.93
N PRO A 86 -12.38 2.72 -24.69
CA PRO A 86 -12.81 1.48 -25.35
C PRO A 86 -11.84 1.00 -26.44
N GLN A 87 -10.87 1.81 -26.86
CA GLN A 87 -9.80 1.40 -27.78
C GLN A 87 -8.62 0.74 -27.04
N GLY A 88 -8.51 0.89 -25.71
CA GLY A 88 -7.40 0.39 -24.92
C GLY A 88 -6.05 0.87 -25.47
N TRP A 89 -5.08 -0.04 -25.57
CA TRP A 89 -3.75 0.27 -26.10
C TRP A 89 -3.74 0.74 -27.56
N ALA A 90 -4.83 0.54 -28.34
CA ALA A 90 -4.90 1.06 -29.70
C ALA A 90 -4.92 2.60 -29.75
N ALA A 91 -5.47 3.27 -28.72
CA ALA A 91 -5.42 4.73 -28.59
C ALA A 91 -3.98 5.25 -28.46
N TYR A 92 -3.09 4.39 -27.95
CA TYR A 92 -1.67 4.66 -27.73
C TYR A 92 -0.77 4.03 -28.82
N GLY A 93 -1.35 3.62 -29.95
CA GLY A 93 -0.60 3.09 -31.09
C GLY A 93 -0.20 1.61 -30.99
N HIS A 94 -0.71 0.89 -29.98
CA HIS A 94 -0.35 -0.51 -29.69
C HIS A 94 -1.58 -1.44 -29.65
N PRO A 95 -2.36 -1.56 -30.75
CA PRO A 95 -3.56 -2.39 -30.78
C PRO A 95 -3.32 -3.87 -30.44
N GLU A 96 -2.09 -4.37 -30.64
CA GLU A 96 -1.68 -5.74 -30.33
C GLU A 96 -1.67 -6.06 -28.83
N TRP A 97 -1.64 -5.06 -27.95
CA TRP A 97 -1.67 -5.26 -26.49
C TRP A 97 -3.10 -5.38 -25.93
N GLY A 98 -4.11 -5.00 -26.72
CA GLY A 98 -5.52 -5.09 -26.36
C GLY A 98 -5.94 -4.04 -25.34
N PHE A 99 -6.81 -4.43 -24.39
CA PHE A 99 -7.20 -3.56 -23.29
C PHE A 99 -6.11 -3.44 -22.23
N ILE A 100 -6.11 -2.31 -21.52
CA ILE A 100 -5.18 -2.05 -20.42
C ILE A 100 -5.57 -2.91 -19.21
N LYS A 101 -4.57 -3.58 -18.64
CA LYS A 101 -4.73 -4.52 -17.52
C LYS A 101 -4.19 -3.90 -16.24
N PHE A 102 -5.01 -3.11 -15.56
CA PHE A 102 -4.68 -2.52 -14.26
C PHE A 102 -5.07 -3.45 -13.12
N GLY A 103 -4.39 -3.29 -11.98
CA GLY A 103 -4.53 -4.24 -10.89
C GLY A 103 -4.19 -3.70 -9.50
N HIS A 104 -4.97 -4.09 -8.50
CA HIS A 104 -4.59 -4.01 -7.09
C HIS A 104 -5.31 -5.09 -6.28
N THR A 105 -4.92 -5.25 -5.02
CA THR A 105 -5.53 -6.24 -4.13
C THR A 105 -6.92 -5.83 -3.68
N ARG A 106 -7.71 -6.79 -3.17
CA ARG A 106 -9.06 -6.54 -2.67
C ARG A 106 -9.02 -5.66 -1.42
N PRO A 107 -9.63 -4.45 -1.41
CA PRO A 107 -9.58 -3.55 -0.25
C PRO A 107 -10.18 -4.13 1.02
N ILE A 108 -11.16 -5.03 0.93
CA ILE A 108 -11.76 -5.64 2.14
C ILE A 108 -10.90 -6.74 2.78
N GLN A 109 -9.81 -7.16 2.14
CA GLN A 109 -8.95 -8.27 2.58
C GLN A 109 -7.49 -7.87 2.77
N SER A 110 -7.01 -6.90 1.99
CA SER A 110 -5.59 -6.50 1.95
C SER A 110 -5.41 -5.02 2.22
N ASN A 111 -4.40 -4.69 3.04
CA ASN A 111 -4.05 -3.31 3.38
C ASN A 111 -3.64 -2.48 2.15
N SER A 112 -2.94 -3.07 1.16
CA SER A 112 -2.57 -2.34 -0.05
C SER A 112 -3.81 -1.92 -0.84
N GLY A 113 -4.85 -2.75 -0.92
CA GLY A 113 -6.11 -2.39 -1.57
C GLY A 113 -6.83 -1.25 -0.84
N ILE A 114 -6.86 -1.29 0.50
CA ILE A 114 -7.39 -0.17 1.30
C ILE A 114 -6.63 1.12 1.00
N GLN A 115 -5.30 1.04 1.04
CA GLN A 115 -4.43 2.18 0.81
C GLN A 115 -4.59 2.72 -0.62
N THR A 116 -4.75 1.86 -1.63
CA THR A 116 -5.02 2.29 -3.02
C THR A 116 -6.29 3.13 -3.10
N ILE A 117 -7.43 2.66 -2.58
CA ILE A 117 -8.68 3.42 -2.67
C ILE A 117 -8.65 4.72 -1.85
N VAL A 118 -7.87 4.76 -0.77
CA VAL A 118 -7.60 5.99 -0.01
C VAL A 118 -6.79 6.99 -0.84
N LEU A 119 -5.73 6.53 -1.52
CA LEU A 119 -4.94 7.38 -2.41
C LEU A 119 -5.75 7.91 -3.58
N LEU A 120 -6.60 7.07 -4.18
CA LEU A 120 -7.53 7.46 -5.23
C LEU A 120 -8.52 8.54 -4.77
N ALA A 121 -9.08 8.41 -3.56
CA ALA A 121 -9.94 9.44 -2.98
C ALA A 121 -9.20 10.77 -2.75
N TYR A 122 -7.98 10.71 -2.21
CA TYR A 122 -7.16 11.90 -2.04
C TYR A 122 -6.80 12.59 -3.35
N ALA A 123 -6.42 11.80 -4.36
CA ALA A 123 -6.09 12.30 -5.69
C ALA A 123 -7.27 12.98 -6.37
N PHE A 124 -8.44 12.34 -6.40
CA PHE A 124 -9.63 12.87 -7.04
C PHE A 124 -10.06 14.23 -6.45
N HIS A 125 -9.90 14.40 -5.14
CA HIS A 125 -10.29 15.61 -4.42
C HIS A 125 -9.18 16.66 -4.31
N ASP A 126 -7.99 16.42 -4.90
CA ASP A 126 -6.79 17.25 -4.76
C ASP A 126 -6.47 17.56 -3.28
N LYS A 127 -6.50 16.51 -2.45
CA LYS A 127 -6.26 16.57 -1.00
C LYS A 127 -5.09 15.69 -0.61
N VAL A 128 -4.46 16.04 0.50
CA VAL A 128 -3.48 15.19 1.21
C VAL A 128 -3.77 15.06 2.70
N ARG A 129 -4.78 15.77 3.19
CA ARG A 129 -5.23 15.81 4.58
C ARG A 129 -6.72 16.07 4.63
N ASN A 130 -7.34 15.81 5.78
CA ASN A 130 -8.76 16.11 6.03
C ASN A 130 -9.68 15.51 4.95
N LEU A 131 -9.48 14.24 4.59
CA LEU A 131 -10.50 13.51 3.83
C LEU A 131 -11.73 13.33 4.72
N GLU A 132 -12.90 13.67 4.21
CA GLU A 132 -14.16 13.70 4.97
C GLU A 132 -15.18 12.73 4.35
N THR A 133 -16.21 12.36 5.12
CA THR A 133 -17.31 11.53 4.61
C THR A 133 -18.02 12.17 3.41
N ALA A 134 -18.09 13.51 3.36
CA ALA A 134 -18.67 14.24 2.24
C ALA A 134 -17.93 13.98 0.91
N ASP A 135 -16.61 13.79 0.96
CA ASP A 135 -15.78 13.48 -0.21
C ASP A 135 -16.11 12.09 -0.76
N ILE A 136 -16.38 11.12 0.13
CA ILE A 136 -16.76 9.75 -0.25
C ILE A 136 -18.18 9.71 -0.83
N LEU A 137 -19.05 10.62 -0.38
CA LEU A 137 -20.43 10.74 -0.84
C LEU A 137 -20.56 11.56 -2.14
N ASP A 138 -19.49 12.16 -2.65
CA ASP A 138 -19.49 12.88 -3.92
C ASP A 138 -19.86 11.93 -5.08
N PRO A 139 -20.97 12.17 -5.80
CA PRO A 139 -21.38 11.34 -6.92
C PRO A 139 -20.33 11.23 -8.04
N GLN A 140 -19.55 12.29 -8.29
CA GLN A 140 -18.51 12.28 -9.32
C GLN A 140 -17.36 11.37 -8.93
N PHE A 141 -16.90 11.46 -7.68
CA PHE A 141 -15.90 10.52 -7.14
C PHE A 141 -16.39 9.08 -7.20
N GLN A 142 -17.63 8.81 -6.82
CA GLN A 142 -18.16 7.44 -6.84
C GLN A 142 -18.23 6.85 -8.26
N GLU A 143 -18.56 7.66 -9.25
CA GLU A 143 -18.56 7.24 -10.65
C GLU A 143 -17.13 6.97 -11.14
N TRP A 144 -16.22 7.92 -10.91
CA TRP A 144 -14.81 7.80 -11.27
C TRP A 144 -14.11 6.60 -10.61
N LEU A 145 -14.38 6.36 -9.32
CA LEU A 145 -13.86 5.20 -8.60
C LEU A 145 -14.39 3.89 -9.20
N VAL A 146 -15.69 3.82 -9.51
CA VAL A 146 -16.30 2.64 -10.14
C VAL A 146 -15.68 2.37 -11.51
N GLU A 147 -15.35 3.42 -12.28
CA GLU A 147 -14.70 3.30 -13.58
C GLU A 147 -13.30 2.68 -13.48
N ILE A 148 -12.43 3.18 -12.60
CA ILE A 148 -11.11 2.57 -12.34
C ILE A 148 -11.26 1.13 -11.86
N GLU A 149 -12.13 0.90 -10.89
CA GLU A 149 -12.27 -0.40 -10.24
C GLU A 149 -12.88 -1.46 -11.17
N ASN A 150 -13.69 -1.05 -12.15
CA ASN A 150 -14.14 -1.94 -13.22
C ASN A 150 -12.99 -2.40 -14.13
N GLY A 151 -11.97 -1.56 -14.29
CA GLY A 151 -10.73 -1.86 -15.00
C GLY A 151 -9.82 -2.86 -14.29
N VAL A 152 -10.05 -3.15 -13.00
CA VAL A 152 -9.30 -4.16 -12.24
C VAL A 152 -9.77 -5.56 -12.63
N LEU A 153 -8.95 -6.28 -13.41
CA LEU A 153 -9.32 -7.59 -13.98
C LEU A 153 -9.70 -8.62 -12.91
N GLU A 154 -8.87 -8.72 -11.88
CA GLU A 154 -9.03 -9.66 -10.77
C GLU A 154 -8.36 -9.04 -9.54
N PHE A 155 -9.10 -9.04 -8.42
CA PHE A 155 -8.56 -8.60 -7.14
C PHE A 155 -7.73 -9.73 -6.53
N GLY A 156 -6.43 -9.48 -6.32
CA GLY A 156 -5.59 -10.39 -5.55
C GLY A 156 -5.92 -10.38 -4.05
N ASP A 157 -5.81 -11.53 -3.40
CA ASP A 157 -6.03 -11.66 -1.95
C ASP A 157 -4.85 -11.13 -1.12
N SER A 158 -3.64 -11.09 -1.70
CA SER A 158 -2.44 -10.54 -1.06
C SER A 158 -1.53 -9.84 -2.07
N THR A 159 -0.80 -8.82 -1.62
CA THR A 159 0.10 -8.04 -2.48
C THR A 159 1.24 -8.88 -3.05
N GLY A 160 1.80 -9.79 -2.25
CA GLY A 160 2.91 -10.66 -2.67
C GLY A 160 2.48 -11.64 -3.77
N THR A 161 1.32 -12.29 -3.62
CA THR A 161 0.76 -13.13 -4.69
C THR A 161 0.57 -12.34 -5.98
N TYR A 162 0.10 -11.09 -5.86
CA TYR A 162 -0.13 -10.22 -7.01
C TYR A 162 1.14 -9.86 -7.77
N MET A 163 2.20 -9.47 -7.04
CA MET A 163 3.50 -9.18 -7.63
C MET A 163 4.09 -10.42 -8.31
N ASN A 164 4.01 -11.58 -7.66
CA ASN A 164 4.50 -12.85 -8.22
C ASN A 164 3.74 -13.22 -9.51
N GLU A 165 2.43 -12.99 -9.58
CA GLU A 165 1.65 -13.25 -10.80
C GLU A 165 2.06 -12.33 -11.95
N MET A 166 2.35 -11.05 -11.69
CA MET A 166 2.86 -10.13 -12.71
C MET A 166 4.18 -10.66 -13.29
N VAL A 167 5.13 -11.04 -12.45
CA VAL A 167 6.43 -11.60 -12.90
C VAL A 167 6.23 -12.93 -13.63
N LEU A 168 5.36 -13.80 -13.13
CA LEU A 168 5.15 -15.14 -13.68
C LEU A 168 4.48 -15.11 -15.06
N PHE A 169 3.45 -14.28 -15.24
CA PHE A 169 2.62 -14.28 -16.45
C PHE A 169 2.90 -13.10 -17.39
N GLY A 170 3.67 -12.11 -16.97
CA GLY A 170 4.10 -11.02 -17.82
C GLY A 170 2.97 -10.06 -18.22
N PRO A 171 3.16 -9.31 -19.32
CA PRO A 171 2.15 -8.38 -19.87
C PRO A 171 0.81 -9.02 -20.28
N SER A 172 0.75 -10.36 -20.30
CA SER A 172 -0.50 -11.07 -20.57
C SER A 172 -1.50 -10.99 -19.40
N LYS A 173 -1.00 -10.84 -18.17
CA LYS A 173 -1.83 -10.76 -16.96
C LYS A 173 -2.05 -9.32 -16.51
N TYR A 174 -0.99 -8.53 -16.35
CA TYR A 174 -1.07 -7.14 -15.89
C TYR A 174 -0.12 -6.23 -16.69
N ASP A 175 -0.57 -5.01 -16.97
CA ASP A 175 0.24 -3.92 -17.52
C ASP A 175 0.75 -3.02 -16.39
N PHE A 176 -0.11 -2.74 -15.41
CA PHE A 176 0.15 -1.89 -14.24
C PHE A 176 -0.45 -2.52 -12.98
N ILE A 177 0.29 -2.54 -11.87
CA ILE A 177 -0.23 -3.00 -10.57
C ILE A 177 0.16 -2.05 -9.44
N VAL A 178 -0.70 -1.92 -8.43
CA VAL A 178 -0.39 -1.20 -7.19
C VAL A 178 0.07 -2.18 -6.12
N VAL A 179 1.32 -2.06 -5.68
CA VAL A 179 1.97 -2.95 -4.69
C VAL A 179 2.83 -2.17 -3.71
N TYR A 180 3.40 -2.86 -2.71
CA TYR A 180 4.41 -2.28 -1.83
C TYR A 180 5.75 -2.16 -2.56
N GLU A 181 6.48 -1.09 -2.30
CA GLU A 181 7.82 -0.84 -2.84
C GLU A 181 8.79 -2.01 -2.58
N ASN A 182 8.77 -2.57 -1.37
CA ASN A 182 9.69 -3.63 -0.99
C ASN A 182 9.45 -4.89 -1.85
N LEU A 183 8.19 -5.19 -2.18
CA LEU A 183 7.84 -6.33 -3.04
C LEU A 183 8.24 -6.09 -4.49
N ALA A 184 8.16 -4.85 -4.98
CA ALA A 184 8.68 -4.51 -6.30
C ALA A 184 10.20 -4.73 -6.36
N ILE A 185 10.92 -4.28 -5.32
CA ILE A 185 12.36 -4.49 -5.17
C ILE A 185 12.72 -5.97 -5.17
N GLU A 186 12.08 -6.79 -4.32
CA GLU A 186 12.35 -8.23 -4.20
C GLU A 186 12.12 -8.99 -5.53
N ASN A 187 11.35 -8.41 -6.46
CA ASN A 187 10.93 -9.07 -7.71
C ASN A 187 11.58 -8.50 -8.98
N PHE A 188 12.42 -7.47 -8.89
CA PHE A 188 13.04 -6.86 -10.08
C PHE A 188 13.89 -7.86 -10.87
N ASP A 189 14.79 -8.56 -10.19
CA ASP A 189 15.71 -9.51 -10.82
C ASP A 189 14.98 -10.69 -11.47
N GLU A 190 13.93 -11.21 -10.82
CA GLU A 190 13.12 -12.30 -11.36
C GLU A 190 12.37 -11.88 -12.64
N ALA A 191 11.96 -10.61 -12.74
CA ALA A 191 11.29 -10.08 -13.92
C ALA A 191 12.25 -9.83 -15.09
N ALA A 192 13.45 -9.33 -14.80
CA ALA A 192 14.43 -8.82 -15.77
C ALA A 192 14.97 -9.85 -16.78
N GLY A 193 14.65 -11.14 -16.63
CA GLY A 193 15.05 -12.20 -17.56
C GLY A 193 13.94 -12.79 -18.44
N ARG A 194 12.68 -12.41 -18.21
CA ARG A 194 11.54 -13.21 -18.72
C ARG A 194 10.65 -12.50 -19.73
N TRP A 195 10.24 -11.27 -19.43
CA TRP A 195 9.24 -10.54 -20.23
C TRP A 195 9.68 -9.14 -20.65
N GLY A 196 10.61 -8.54 -19.91
CA GLY A 196 11.07 -7.17 -20.11
C GLY A 196 11.45 -6.54 -18.78
N SER A 197 11.78 -5.24 -18.80
CA SER A 197 12.09 -4.47 -17.59
C SER A 197 10.81 -4.01 -16.90
N LEU A 198 10.80 -4.08 -15.58
CA LEU A 198 9.80 -3.40 -14.74
C LEU A 198 10.27 -1.98 -14.43
N ARG A 199 9.30 -1.09 -14.25
CA ARG A 199 9.51 0.27 -13.75
C ARG A 199 8.60 0.52 -12.56
N VAL A 200 9.09 1.27 -11.59
CA VAL A 200 8.37 1.71 -10.41
C VAL A 200 8.04 3.20 -10.53
N PHE A 201 6.80 3.54 -10.21
CA PHE A 201 6.29 4.90 -10.18
C PHE A 201 5.63 5.17 -8.83
N TYR A 202 6.05 6.24 -8.16
CA TYR A 202 5.49 6.64 -6.89
C TYR A 202 4.29 7.54 -7.13
N PRO A 203 3.12 7.23 -6.55
CA PRO A 203 2.02 8.18 -6.48
C PRO A 203 2.51 9.54 -5.93
N PRO A 204 2.11 10.68 -6.53
CA PRO A 204 2.54 12.01 -6.14
C PRO A 204 2.32 12.32 -4.65
N ALA A 205 1.17 11.90 -4.14
CA ALA A 205 0.89 11.81 -2.71
C ALA A 205 0.74 10.32 -2.34
N ASN A 206 1.43 9.90 -1.29
CA ASN A 206 1.56 8.48 -0.95
C ASN A 206 1.06 8.17 0.46
N ILE A 207 0.82 6.90 0.76
CA ILE A 207 0.44 6.42 2.09
C ILE A 207 1.41 5.32 2.50
N LEU A 208 1.91 5.41 3.72
CA LEU A 208 2.97 4.53 4.19
C LEU A 208 2.38 3.28 4.85
N SER A 209 2.85 2.11 4.42
CA SER A 209 2.73 0.86 5.17
C SER A 209 3.92 0.80 6.14
N ASP A 210 3.65 1.07 7.42
CA ASP A 210 4.66 1.35 8.45
C ASP A 210 4.89 0.18 9.41
N HIS A 211 4.21 -0.96 9.20
CA HIS A 211 4.38 -2.22 9.93
C HIS A 211 4.55 -2.02 11.45
N PRO A 212 3.59 -1.35 12.13
CA PRO A 212 3.73 -0.97 13.53
C PRO A 212 3.76 -2.18 14.44
N TYR A 213 4.66 -2.21 15.41
CA TYR A 213 4.68 -3.27 16.44
C TYR A 213 3.96 -2.79 17.69
N ALA A 214 2.67 -3.08 17.82
CA ALA A 214 1.85 -2.59 18.92
C ALA A 214 1.73 -3.64 20.04
N ILE A 215 2.30 -3.35 21.21
CA ILE A 215 2.13 -4.14 22.42
C ILE A 215 0.76 -3.82 23.04
N LEU A 216 -0.03 -4.84 23.35
CA LEU A 216 -1.37 -4.65 23.88
C LEU A 216 -1.38 -4.45 25.41
N ASN A 217 -2.16 -3.48 25.85
CA ASN A 217 -2.52 -3.24 27.25
C ASN A 217 -3.91 -3.83 27.52
N ALA A 218 -3.96 -5.15 27.68
CA ALA A 218 -5.19 -5.87 27.98
C ALA A 218 -5.01 -6.84 29.16
N GLU A 219 -6.12 -7.23 29.80
CA GLU A 219 -6.12 -8.08 31.00
C GLU A 219 -5.47 -9.45 30.79
N TRP A 220 -5.53 -9.98 29.56
CA TRP A 220 -4.89 -11.27 29.21
C TRP A 220 -3.38 -11.16 29.01
N VAL A 221 -2.82 -9.95 28.98
CA VAL A 221 -1.39 -9.70 28.74
C VAL A 221 -0.66 -9.48 30.05
N THR A 222 0.15 -10.45 30.46
CA THR A 222 0.94 -10.38 31.70
C THR A 222 2.11 -9.40 31.58
N GLU A 223 2.64 -8.96 32.72
CA GLU A 223 3.82 -8.07 32.75
C GLU A 223 5.03 -8.72 32.08
N ASP A 224 5.30 -10.01 32.33
CA ASP A 224 6.39 -10.75 31.71
C ASP A 224 6.24 -10.82 30.18
N GLN A 225 5.00 -10.97 29.68
CA GLN A 225 4.72 -10.96 28.24
C GLN A 225 4.98 -9.57 27.63
N ARG A 226 4.61 -8.48 28.32
CA ARG A 226 4.91 -7.12 27.86
C ARG A 226 6.41 -6.87 27.82
N ALA A 227 7.14 -7.29 28.85
CA ALA A 227 8.59 -7.18 28.92
C ALA A 227 9.26 -7.96 27.79
N ALA A 228 8.85 -9.21 27.54
CA ALA A 228 9.36 -10.02 26.44
C ALA A 228 9.03 -9.41 25.06
N ALA A 229 7.81 -8.87 24.90
CA ALA A 229 7.39 -8.21 23.67
C ALA A 229 8.23 -6.95 23.37
N ALA A 230 8.57 -6.17 24.40
CA ALA A 230 9.45 -5.02 24.27
C ALA A 230 10.88 -5.43 23.87
N LEU A 231 11.44 -6.47 24.51
CA LEU A 231 12.75 -7.00 24.14
C LEU A 231 12.80 -7.47 22.68
N PHE A 232 11.73 -8.12 22.20
CA PHE A 232 11.66 -8.58 20.81
C PHE A 232 11.54 -7.41 19.82
N ARG A 233 10.73 -6.39 20.13
CA ARG A 233 10.69 -5.16 19.34
C ARG A 233 12.05 -4.50 19.23
N ASP A 234 12.76 -4.36 20.35
CA ASP A 234 14.06 -3.70 20.40
C ASP A 234 15.11 -4.50 19.61
N PHE A 235 15.02 -5.83 19.59
CA PHE A 235 15.81 -6.68 18.69
C PHE A 235 15.48 -6.43 17.21
N LEU A 236 14.19 -6.36 16.84
CA LEU A 236 13.78 -6.07 15.46
C LEU A 236 14.21 -4.68 14.98
N LEU A 237 14.30 -3.71 15.90
CA LEU A 237 14.78 -2.35 15.65
C LEU A 237 16.30 -2.20 15.79
N SER A 238 17.03 -3.26 16.12
CA SER A 238 18.49 -3.20 16.16
C SER A 238 19.07 -2.86 14.79
N GLU A 239 20.21 -2.17 14.76
CA GLU A 239 20.86 -1.77 13.51
C GLU A 239 21.11 -2.97 12.59
N GLU A 240 21.53 -4.11 13.14
CA GLU A 240 21.77 -5.35 12.39
C GLU A 240 20.52 -5.86 11.66
N VAL A 241 19.38 -5.97 12.36
CA VAL A 241 18.13 -6.48 11.77
C VAL A 241 17.55 -5.46 10.78
N GLN A 242 17.70 -4.17 11.05
CA GLN A 242 17.24 -3.10 10.16
C GLN A 242 18.07 -3.02 8.88
N HIS A 243 19.40 -3.25 8.97
CA HIS A 243 20.25 -3.42 7.80
C HIS A 243 19.86 -4.64 6.97
N LEU A 244 19.55 -5.77 7.61
CA LEU A 244 19.04 -6.97 6.92
C LEU A 244 17.73 -6.66 6.17
N ALA A 245 16.77 -6.02 6.84
CA ALA A 245 15.49 -5.64 6.22
C ALA A 245 15.68 -4.68 5.02
N LEU A 246 16.63 -3.76 5.11
CA LEU A 246 16.96 -2.83 4.03
C LEU A 246 17.62 -3.54 2.83
N VAL A 247 18.67 -4.31 3.09
CA VAL A 247 19.53 -4.87 2.02
C VAL A 247 18.88 -6.08 1.37
N GLU A 248 18.33 -7.02 2.15
CA GLU A 248 17.82 -8.29 1.62
C GLU A 248 16.35 -8.22 1.21
N HIS A 249 15.58 -7.28 1.79
CA HIS A 249 14.13 -7.23 1.63
C HIS A 249 13.60 -5.90 1.10
N GLY A 250 14.47 -4.91 0.83
CA GLY A 250 14.07 -3.64 0.23
C GLY A 250 13.14 -2.78 1.11
N PHE A 251 13.13 -2.99 2.42
CA PHE A 251 12.36 -2.15 3.34
C PHE A 251 13.10 -0.86 3.69
N ARG A 252 12.36 0.24 3.85
CA ARG A 252 12.92 1.45 4.45
C ARG A 252 13.03 1.24 5.97
N PRO A 253 14.18 1.55 6.60
CA PRO A 253 14.37 1.31 8.04
C PRO A 253 13.39 2.09 8.91
N GLY A 254 12.82 1.44 9.93
CA GLY A 254 12.10 2.10 11.03
C GLY A 254 13.05 2.71 12.06
N ASN A 255 14.29 2.20 12.15
CA ASN A 255 15.34 2.77 12.99
C ASN A 255 16.14 3.85 12.23
N VAL A 256 16.01 5.10 12.66
CA VAL A 256 16.70 6.27 12.08
C VAL A 256 18.24 6.21 12.16
N ALA A 257 18.80 5.34 13.00
CA ALA A 257 20.25 5.11 13.05
C ALA A 257 20.77 4.35 11.82
N VAL A 258 19.89 3.67 11.08
CA VAL A 258 20.22 2.97 9.82
C VAL A 258 19.82 3.85 8.63
N PRO A 259 20.78 4.51 7.97
CA PRO A 259 20.48 5.34 6.81
C PRO A 259 20.10 4.49 5.59
N ILE A 260 19.13 4.96 4.81
CA ILE A 260 18.71 4.33 3.55
C ILE A 260 19.74 4.51 2.42
N ASN A 261 20.54 5.59 2.46
CA ASN A 261 21.48 5.97 1.43
C ASN A 261 22.89 5.39 1.65
N ILE A 262 22.96 4.10 2.03
CA ILE A 262 24.21 3.35 2.14
C ILE A 262 24.53 2.64 0.83
N ASN A 263 25.81 2.51 0.48
CA ASN A 263 26.18 1.84 -0.77
C ASN A 263 25.84 0.34 -0.72
N GLY A 264 25.47 -0.22 -1.87
CA GLY A 264 25.24 -1.65 -2.05
C GLY A 264 23.93 -2.13 -1.45
N ASN A 265 22.88 -1.30 -1.51
CA ASN A 265 21.52 -1.69 -1.18
C ASN A 265 20.57 -1.46 -2.37
N PRO A 266 19.38 -2.10 -2.38
CA PRO A 266 18.47 -2.05 -3.52
C PRO A 266 17.99 -0.64 -3.94
N PHE A 267 17.97 0.33 -3.02
CA PHE A 267 17.58 1.71 -3.33
C PHE A 267 18.64 2.50 -4.11
N GLU A 268 19.90 2.05 -4.08
CA GLU A 268 20.94 2.55 -4.99
C GLU A 268 20.88 1.78 -6.32
N GLU A 269 20.74 0.45 -6.26
CA GLU A 269 20.79 -0.43 -7.41
C GLU A 269 19.66 -0.18 -8.41
N TYR A 270 18.43 0.02 -7.92
CA TYR A 270 17.23 0.10 -8.77
C TYR A 270 16.76 1.54 -9.05
N GLN A 271 17.65 2.54 -8.93
CA GLN A 271 17.30 3.94 -9.27
C GLN A 271 16.87 4.09 -10.73
N ASP A 272 17.55 3.41 -11.65
CA ASP A 272 17.20 3.44 -13.08
C ASP A 272 15.83 2.79 -13.35
N ALA A 273 15.42 1.83 -12.51
CA ALA A 273 14.07 1.25 -12.55
C ALA A 273 13.00 2.17 -11.95
N GLY A 274 13.41 3.27 -11.30
CA GLY A 274 12.52 4.29 -10.74
C GLY A 274 12.41 4.28 -9.22
N ILE A 275 13.20 3.49 -8.49
CA ILE A 275 13.25 3.55 -7.02
C ILE A 275 13.81 4.90 -6.56
N GLN A 276 13.16 5.49 -5.56
CA GLN A 276 13.48 6.82 -5.05
C GLN A 276 13.91 6.74 -3.59
N LEU A 277 14.89 7.56 -3.18
CA LEU A 277 15.29 7.65 -1.78
C LEU A 277 14.30 8.47 -0.95
N ASP A 278 13.72 9.51 -1.54
CA ASP A 278 12.79 10.41 -0.88
C ASP A 278 11.34 10.12 -1.29
N ILE A 279 10.42 10.22 -0.33
CA ILE A 279 8.98 10.20 -0.59
C ILE A 279 8.50 11.65 -0.44
N VAL A 280 8.12 12.27 -1.55
CA VAL A 280 7.89 13.73 -1.63
C VAL A 280 6.75 14.19 -0.72
N GLN A 281 5.65 13.44 -0.71
CA GLN A 281 4.44 13.81 0.02
C GLN A 281 3.69 12.59 0.52
N SER A 282 3.29 12.63 1.80
CA SER A 282 2.45 11.60 2.42
C SER A 282 1.07 12.16 2.76
N VAL A 283 0.04 11.38 2.48
CA VAL A 283 -1.33 11.66 2.89
C VAL A 283 -1.54 11.33 4.37
N GLU A 284 -2.46 12.02 5.00
CA GLU A 284 -2.96 11.69 6.33
C GLU A 284 -3.81 10.41 6.27
N ALA A 285 -3.64 9.53 7.26
CA ALA A 285 -4.53 8.41 7.39
C ALA A 285 -5.95 8.90 7.74
N PRO A 286 -6.99 8.52 6.98
CA PRO A 286 -8.33 9.03 7.20
C PRO A 286 -8.89 8.57 8.54
N PRO A 287 -9.82 9.34 9.14
CA PRO A 287 -10.59 8.89 10.31
C PRO A 287 -11.31 7.57 10.05
N ALA A 288 -11.57 6.79 11.10
CA ALA A 288 -12.21 5.48 10.99
C ALA A 288 -13.57 5.53 10.28
N GLU A 289 -14.37 6.58 10.53
CA GLU A 289 -15.67 6.78 9.89
C GLU A 289 -15.56 6.99 8.36
N VAL A 290 -14.57 7.76 7.91
CA VAL A 290 -14.32 8.02 6.48
C VAL A 290 -13.82 6.76 5.79
N LEU A 291 -12.89 6.04 6.44
CA LEU A 291 -12.39 4.77 5.95
C LEU A 291 -13.50 3.71 5.82
N ASN A 292 -14.37 3.62 6.82
CA ASN A 292 -15.51 2.70 6.79
C ASN A 292 -16.50 3.05 5.68
N GLU A 293 -16.83 4.33 5.48
CA GLU A 293 -17.71 4.75 4.38
C GLU A 293 -17.10 4.39 3.02
N LEU A 294 -15.79 4.60 2.84
CA LEU A 294 -15.09 4.26 1.61
C LEU A 294 -15.08 2.74 1.34
N ILE A 295 -14.86 1.93 2.37
CA ILE A 295 -14.95 0.47 2.29
C ILE A 295 -16.38 0.02 1.96
N GLU A 296 -17.40 0.61 2.58
CA GLU A 296 -18.81 0.27 2.32
C GLU A 296 -19.28 0.71 0.94
N LEU A 297 -18.81 1.86 0.45
CA LEU A 297 -18.98 2.28 -0.94
C LEU A 297 -18.43 1.21 -1.89
N TRP A 298 -17.17 0.79 -1.69
CA TRP A 298 -16.52 -0.24 -2.50
C TRP A 298 -17.30 -1.56 -2.45
N ARG A 299 -17.71 -2.00 -1.25
CA ARG A 299 -18.54 -3.21 -1.07
C ARG A 299 -19.85 -3.16 -1.83
N ARG A 300 -20.54 -2.03 -1.81
CA ARG A 300 -21.87 -1.87 -2.42
C ARG A 300 -21.83 -1.76 -3.94
N ARG A 301 -20.79 -1.13 -4.50
CA ARG A 301 -20.76 -0.73 -5.91
C ARG A 301 -19.83 -1.58 -6.77
N ILE A 302 -18.79 -2.17 -6.18
CA ILE A 302 -17.68 -2.78 -6.93
C ILE A 302 -17.49 -4.25 -6.57
N ASN A 303 -17.68 -4.63 -5.31
CA ASN A 303 -17.38 -5.98 -4.84
C ASN A 303 -18.17 -7.04 -5.63
N ARG A 304 -17.45 -7.67 -6.55
CA ARG A 304 -17.87 -8.75 -7.43
C ARG A 304 -17.11 -10.03 -7.10
#